data_AF-A0A954R651-F1
#
_entry.id   AF-A0A954R651-F1
#
_cell.length_a   1.000
_cell.length_b   1.000
_cell.length_c   1.000
_cell.angle_alpha   90.00
_cell.angle_beta   90.00
_cell.angle_gamma   90.00
#
_symmetry.space_group_name_H-M   'P 1'
#
loop_
_entity.id
_entity.type
_entity.pdbx_description
1 polymer ?
#
loop_
_entity_poly.entity_id
_entity_poly.type
_entity_poly.pdbx_seq_one_letter_code
_entity_poly.pdbx_strand_id
1 'polypeptide(L)'
;MSAAFNQTRKQVRGRSRGVKICGERLRQLRLRAGFTQAELATHAGYSERLIRKAEADGIVSIKTLSDLAEALSTELCQVQVADLCSSPLAIAKQFVEAYDRFGNAMLADCSHLLADGFVFHFAGDPQSPLSGTWHGRRGFQQWLDTLFSMASRSNCEVLRTTYLEADSR
;
A
#
# COMPACT_ATOMS: atom_id res chain seq x y z
N MET A 1 -25.68 56.21 -1.64
CA MET A 1 -25.29 55.32 -0.51
C MET A 1 -25.89 53.94 -0.76
N SER A 2 -25.16 52.90 -0.37
CA SER A 2 -25.53 51.47 -0.40
C SER A 2 -25.06 50.67 -1.62
N ALA A 3 -23.76 50.40 -1.67
CA ALA A 3 -23.12 49.35 -2.47
C ALA A 3 -22.14 48.55 -1.59
N ALA A 4 -22.61 48.10 -0.42
CA ALA A 4 -21.78 47.44 0.60
C ALA A 4 -22.34 46.07 1.04
N PHE A 5 -22.82 45.26 0.08
CA PHE A 5 -23.35 43.92 0.38
C PHE A 5 -22.66 42.78 -0.39
N ASN A 6 -21.57 43.04 -1.12
CA ASN A 6 -20.98 42.06 -2.05
C ASN A 6 -19.50 41.72 -1.80
N GLN A 7 -19.03 41.79 -0.55
CA GLN A 7 -17.61 41.57 -0.22
C GLN A 7 -17.30 40.40 0.73
N THR A 8 -18.24 39.52 1.05
CA THR A 8 -18.00 38.46 2.06
C THR A 8 -18.25 37.02 1.58
N ARG A 9 -17.70 36.63 0.42
CA ARG A 9 -17.53 35.21 0.03
C ARG A 9 -16.22 34.94 -0.70
N LYS A 10 -15.11 35.49 -0.20
CA LYS A 10 -13.77 35.27 -0.77
C LYS A 10 -12.77 34.80 0.29
N GLN A 11 -12.97 33.58 0.79
CA GLN A 11 -12.03 32.75 1.60
C GLN A 11 -12.85 31.49 1.96
N VAL A 12 -12.53 30.25 1.60
CA VAL A 12 -11.28 29.50 1.73
C VAL A 12 -11.24 28.45 0.59
N ARG A 13 -10.44 28.67 -0.45
CA ARG A 13 -10.09 27.59 -1.41
C ARG A 13 -8.68 27.12 -1.07
N GLY A 14 -8.57 26.31 -0.03
CA GLY A 14 -7.36 25.52 0.17
C GLY A 14 -7.18 24.65 -1.07
N ARG A 15 -6.04 24.79 -1.76
CA ARG A 15 -5.62 23.86 -2.81
C ARG A 15 -5.56 22.47 -2.16
N SER A 16 -6.61 21.67 -2.32
CA SER A 16 -6.56 20.24 -2.01
C SER A 16 -5.47 19.65 -2.90
N ARG A 17 -4.30 19.40 -2.32
CA ARG A 17 -3.19 18.72 -3.02
C ARG A 17 -3.73 17.39 -3.47
N GLY A 18 -3.77 17.18 -4.79
CA GLY A 18 -4.15 15.89 -5.32
C GLY A 18 -3.13 14.84 -4.92
N VAL A 19 -3.60 13.62 -4.69
CA VAL A 19 -2.80 12.46 -4.34
C VAL A 19 -2.74 11.54 -5.56
N LYS A 20 -1.56 10.97 -5.82
CA LYS A 20 -1.39 9.97 -6.86
C LYS A 20 -1.96 8.64 -6.37
N ILE A 21 -2.90 8.08 -7.11
CA ILE A 21 -3.45 6.75 -6.84
C ILE A 21 -2.60 5.68 -7.53
N CYS A 22 -2.60 4.45 -6.99
CA CYS A 22 -2.09 3.27 -7.68
C CYS A 22 -3.23 2.67 -8.52
N GLY A 23 -3.18 2.91 -9.82
CA GLY A 23 -4.25 2.54 -10.74
C GLY A 23 -4.49 1.04 -10.84
N GLU A 24 -3.41 0.25 -10.85
CA GLU A 24 -3.49 -1.21 -10.85
C GLU A 24 -4.17 -1.74 -9.57
N ARG A 25 -3.85 -1.15 -8.42
CA ARG A 25 -4.47 -1.56 -7.15
C ARG A 25 -5.96 -1.22 -7.10
N LEU A 26 -6.35 -0.04 -7.61
CA LEU A 26 -7.75 0.30 -7.80
C LEU A 26 -8.47 -0.71 -8.70
N ARG A 27 -7.87 -1.07 -9.84
CA ARG A 27 -8.41 -2.06 -10.78
C ARG A 27 -8.62 -3.43 -10.12
N GLN A 28 -7.63 -3.90 -9.36
CA GLN A 28 -7.72 -5.18 -8.65
C GLN A 28 -8.85 -5.19 -7.62
N LEU A 29 -8.96 -4.14 -6.81
CA LEU A 29 -10.02 -4.02 -5.80
C LEU A 29 -11.40 -3.94 -6.46
N ARG A 30 -11.53 -3.16 -7.54
CA ARG A 30 -12.77 -3.05 -8.31
C ARG A 30 -13.21 -4.41 -8.87
N LEU A 31 -12.30 -5.16 -9.48
CA LEU A 31 -12.60 -6.48 -10.05
C LEU A 31 -12.97 -7.49 -8.96
N ARG A 32 -12.32 -7.44 -7.79
CA ARG A 32 -12.69 -8.28 -6.64
C ARG A 32 -14.07 -7.95 -6.07
N ALA A 33 -14.45 -6.68 -6.10
CA ALA A 33 -15.80 -6.23 -5.75
C ALA A 33 -16.85 -6.55 -6.83
N GLY A 34 -16.44 -7.09 -7.99
CA GLY A 34 -17.35 -7.46 -9.07
C GLY A 34 -17.84 -6.29 -9.93
N PHE A 35 -17.21 -5.13 -9.85
CA PHE A 35 -17.64 -3.93 -10.57
C PHE A 35 -16.92 -3.75 -11.92
N THR A 36 -17.64 -3.26 -12.91
CA THR A 36 -17.12 -2.54 -14.08
C THR A 36 -16.69 -1.11 -13.71
N GLN A 37 -15.95 -0.43 -14.59
CA GLN A 37 -15.59 0.98 -14.36
C GLN A 37 -16.83 1.88 -14.21
N ALA A 38 -17.87 1.61 -15.00
CA ALA A 38 -19.15 2.33 -14.94
C ALA A 38 -19.89 2.07 -13.63
N GLU A 39 -19.93 0.83 -13.15
CA GLU A 39 -20.59 0.50 -11.88
C GLU A 39 -19.87 1.13 -10.69
N LEU A 40 -18.53 1.08 -10.64
CA LEU A 40 -17.78 1.77 -9.59
C LEU A 40 -18.01 3.28 -9.63
N ALA A 41 -18.06 3.87 -10.84
CA ALA A 41 -18.37 5.28 -11.01
C ALA A 41 -19.73 5.63 -10.41
N THR A 42 -20.77 4.86 -10.75
CA THR A 42 -22.11 5.05 -10.19
C THR A 42 -22.12 4.88 -8.68
N HIS A 43 -21.48 3.82 -8.16
CA HIS A 43 -21.47 3.51 -6.73
C HIS A 43 -20.74 4.58 -5.91
N ALA A 44 -19.64 5.12 -6.43
CA ALA A 44 -18.87 6.18 -5.77
C ALA A 44 -19.37 7.61 -6.06
N GLY A 45 -20.40 7.79 -6.91
CA GLY A 45 -20.94 9.11 -7.25
C GLY A 45 -20.06 9.94 -8.19
N TYR A 46 -19.30 9.31 -9.07
CA TYR A 46 -18.37 9.94 -10.02
C TYR A 46 -18.64 9.54 -11.47
N SER A 47 -17.97 10.22 -12.41
CA SER A 47 -18.00 9.82 -13.82
C SER A 47 -17.08 8.64 -14.10
N GLU A 48 -17.45 7.77 -15.06
CA GLU A 48 -16.57 6.70 -15.56
C GLU A 48 -15.21 7.23 -16.06
N ARG A 49 -15.20 8.43 -16.66
CA ARG A 49 -13.95 9.12 -17.06
C ARG A 49 -12.99 9.34 -15.88
N LEU A 50 -13.51 9.62 -14.69
CA LEU A 50 -12.71 9.78 -13.48
C LEU A 50 -12.12 8.44 -13.05
N ILE A 51 -12.90 7.36 -13.08
CA ILE A 51 -12.44 6.01 -12.73
C ILE A 51 -11.32 5.58 -13.68
N ARG A 52 -11.52 5.73 -15.00
CA ARG A 52 -10.48 5.45 -16.00
C ARG A 52 -9.22 6.30 -15.80
N LYS A 53 -9.35 7.58 -15.44
CA LYS A 53 -8.20 8.42 -15.10
C LYS A 53 -7.48 7.90 -13.86
N ALA A 54 -8.22 7.48 -12.83
CA ALA A 54 -7.66 6.95 -11.60
C ALA A 54 -6.94 5.62 -11.85
N GLU A 55 -7.52 4.69 -12.63
CA GLU A 55 -6.87 3.43 -13.01
C GLU A 55 -5.62 3.61 -13.89
N ALA A 56 -5.44 4.78 -14.50
CA ALA A 56 -4.23 5.17 -15.24
C ALA A 56 -3.23 5.98 -14.39
N ASP A 57 -3.12 5.68 -13.08
CA ASP A 57 -2.24 6.36 -12.10
C ASP A 57 -2.47 7.88 -12.00
N GLY A 58 -3.71 8.31 -12.21
CA GLY A 58 -4.08 9.71 -12.19
C GLY A 58 -4.01 10.35 -10.80
N ILE A 59 -3.87 11.68 -10.79
CA ILE A 59 -3.99 12.47 -9.56
C ILE A 59 -5.47 12.74 -9.27
N VAL A 60 -5.90 12.41 -8.05
CA VAL A 60 -7.28 12.58 -7.54
C VAL A 60 -7.28 13.31 -6.20
N SER A 61 -8.42 13.81 -5.74
CA SER A 61 -8.51 14.44 -4.42
C SER A 61 -8.55 13.39 -3.30
N ILE A 62 -8.16 13.78 -2.07
CA ILE A 62 -8.31 12.91 -0.88
C ILE A 62 -9.77 12.49 -0.68
N LYS A 63 -10.72 13.40 -0.93
CA LYS A 63 -12.14 13.09 -0.87
C LYS A 63 -12.50 11.98 -1.86
N THR A 64 -12.04 12.10 -3.10
CA THR A 64 -12.25 11.07 -4.12
C THR A 64 -11.67 9.72 -3.69
N LEU A 65 -10.47 9.69 -3.10
CA LEU A 65 -9.91 8.44 -2.56
C LEU A 65 -10.76 7.85 -1.44
N SER A 66 -11.28 8.69 -0.55
CA SER A 66 -12.11 8.24 0.58
C SER A 66 -13.42 7.66 0.07
N ASP A 67 -14.10 8.36 -0.83
CA ASP A 67 -15.36 7.92 -1.44
C ASP A 67 -15.15 6.61 -2.25
N LEU A 68 -14.01 6.44 -2.94
CA LEU A 68 -13.67 5.20 -3.64
C LEU A 68 -13.37 4.04 -2.69
N ALA A 69 -12.67 4.30 -1.59
CA ALA A 69 -12.37 3.29 -0.58
C ALA A 69 -13.65 2.79 0.10
N GLU A 70 -14.57 3.70 0.42
CA GLU A 70 -15.89 3.37 0.93
C GLU A 70 -16.69 2.54 -0.08
N ALA A 71 -16.76 2.98 -1.33
CA ALA A 71 -17.47 2.27 -2.41
C ALA A 71 -16.92 0.86 -2.70
N LEU A 72 -15.63 0.61 -2.43
CA LEU A 72 -15.01 -0.70 -2.61
C LEU A 72 -15.04 -1.57 -1.36
N SER A 73 -15.43 -1.00 -0.22
CA SER A 73 -15.52 -1.73 1.03
C SER A 73 -16.79 -2.60 1.04
N THR A 74 -16.64 -3.80 1.56
CA THR A 74 -17.73 -4.76 1.78
C THR A 74 -17.75 -5.19 3.25
N GLU A 75 -18.79 -5.91 3.66
CA GLU A 75 -18.89 -6.45 5.03
C GLU A 75 -17.67 -7.33 5.40
N LEU A 76 -17.05 -7.99 4.40
CA LEU A 76 -15.93 -8.90 4.60
C LEU A 76 -14.55 -8.26 4.34
N CYS A 77 -14.50 -7.11 3.67
CA CYS A 77 -13.25 -6.48 3.25
C CYS A 77 -13.37 -4.97 3.33
N GLN A 78 -12.66 -4.36 4.28
CA GLN A 78 -12.58 -2.91 4.42
C GLN A 78 -11.38 -2.38 3.63
N VAL A 79 -11.61 -1.44 2.72
CA VAL A 79 -10.58 -0.79 1.92
C VAL A 79 -10.25 0.56 2.54
N GLN A 80 -8.97 0.83 2.77
CA GLN A 80 -8.47 2.10 3.27
C GLN A 80 -7.92 2.96 2.13
N VAL A 81 -7.84 4.28 2.33
CA VAL A 81 -7.20 5.20 1.37
C VAL A 81 -5.75 4.79 1.09
N ALA A 82 -5.03 4.30 2.09
CA ALA A 82 -3.67 3.80 1.95
C ALA A 82 -3.59 2.61 0.97
N ASP A 83 -4.60 1.74 0.95
CA ASP A 83 -4.64 0.60 0.02
C ASP A 83 -4.71 1.08 -1.44
N LEU A 84 -5.41 2.18 -1.71
CA LEU A 84 -5.53 2.74 -3.06
C LEU A 84 -4.26 3.45 -3.53
N CYS A 85 -3.38 3.82 -2.61
CA CYS A 85 -2.12 4.52 -2.92
C CYS A 85 -0.91 3.56 -2.94
N SER A 86 -1.08 2.36 -2.39
CA SER A 86 -0.02 1.36 -2.24
C SER A 86 0.18 0.55 -3.52
N SER A 87 1.37 0.61 -4.10
CA SER A 87 1.78 -0.34 -5.13
C SER A 87 2.38 -1.58 -4.48
N PRO A 88 1.89 -2.81 -4.76
CA PRO A 88 2.51 -4.04 -4.26
C PRO A 88 4.00 -4.13 -4.63
N LEU A 89 4.37 -3.66 -5.82
CA LEU A 89 5.76 -3.60 -6.26
C LEU A 89 6.58 -2.63 -5.41
N ALA A 90 6.02 -1.48 -5.06
CA ALA A 90 6.68 -0.51 -4.19
C ALA A 90 6.87 -1.07 -2.77
N ILE A 91 5.86 -1.77 -2.22
CA ILE A 91 5.97 -2.45 -0.92
C ILE A 91 7.07 -3.52 -0.98
N ALA A 92 7.06 -4.37 -2.01
CA ALA A 92 8.06 -5.42 -2.17
C ALA A 92 9.47 -4.84 -2.31
N LYS A 93 9.63 -3.77 -3.11
CA LYS A 93 10.89 -3.05 -3.27
C LYS A 93 11.39 -2.48 -1.96
N GLN A 94 10.55 -1.78 -1.21
CA GLN A 94 10.92 -1.22 0.10
C GLN A 94 11.33 -2.33 1.09
N PHE A 95 10.61 -3.45 1.11
CA PHE A 95 10.95 -4.59 1.97
C PHE A 95 12.31 -5.19 1.62
N VAL A 96 12.57 -5.44 0.32
CA VAL A 96 13.85 -6.01 -0.15
C VAL A 96 15.01 -5.03 0.09
N GLU A 97 14.81 -3.74 -0.18
CA GLU A 97 15.81 -2.69 0.09
C GLU A 97 16.12 -2.59 1.59
N ALA A 98 15.11 -2.68 2.45
CA ALA A 98 15.31 -2.69 3.90
C ALA A 98 16.09 -3.93 4.36
N TYR A 99 15.76 -5.11 3.82
CA TYR A 99 16.51 -6.35 4.09
C TYR A 99 17.97 -6.23 3.63
N ASP A 100 18.20 -5.73 2.41
CA ASP A 100 19.54 -5.61 1.83
C ASP A 100 20.41 -4.62 2.62
N ARG A 101 19.84 -3.49 3.03
CA ARG A 101 20.55 -2.41 3.71
C ARG A 101 20.76 -2.65 5.20
N PHE A 102 19.76 -3.20 5.89
CA PHE A 102 19.73 -3.25 7.36
C PHE A 102 19.81 -4.67 7.94
N GLY A 103 19.66 -5.71 7.10
CA GLY A 103 19.76 -7.10 7.55
C GLY A 103 18.80 -7.41 8.68
N ASN A 104 19.32 -7.88 9.82
CA ASN A 104 18.49 -8.21 10.97
C ASN A 104 17.73 -7.01 11.54
N ALA A 105 18.22 -5.78 11.37
CA ALA A 105 17.57 -4.56 11.88
C ALA A 105 16.51 -3.98 10.93
N MET A 106 16.17 -4.66 9.82
CA MET A 106 15.26 -4.13 8.80
C MET A 106 13.90 -3.67 9.32
N LEU A 107 13.39 -4.28 10.39
CA LEU A 107 12.08 -3.93 10.95
C LEU A 107 12.04 -2.52 11.54
N ALA A 108 13.19 -1.93 11.88
CA ALA A 108 13.24 -0.53 12.27
C ALA A 108 12.82 0.41 11.12
N ASP A 109 13.04 0.01 9.87
CA ASP A 109 12.74 0.82 8.68
C ASP A 109 11.39 0.44 8.06
N CYS A 110 11.12 -0.86 7.91
CA CYS A 110 9.96 -1.34 7.16
C CYS A 110 8.82 -1.93 8.00
N SER A 111 8.80 -1.73 9.33
CA SER A 111 7.73 -2.27 10.21
C SER A 111 6.33 -1.81 9.83
N HIS A 112 6.20 -0.64 9.22
CA HIS A 112 4.93 -0.08 8.74
C HIS A 112 4.33 -0.85 7.56
N LEU A 113 5.12 -1.70 6.88
CA LEU A 113 4.64 -2.57 5.81
C LEU A 113 3.96 -3.84 6.34
N LEU A 114 4.08 -4.13 7.63
CA LEU A 114 3.60 -5.36 8.25
C LEU A 114 2.44 -5.06 9.21
N ALA A 115 1.35 -5.82 9.08
CA ALA A 115 0.24 -5.76 10.02
C ALA A 115 0.70 -6.18 11.43
N ASP A 116 0.15 -5.56 12.49
CA ASP A 116 0.58 -5.83 13.87
C ASP A 116 0.50 -7.32 14.27
N GLY A 117 -0.51 -8.04 13.76
CA GLY A 117 -0.78 -9.45 14.04
C GLY A 117 -0.35 -10.44 12.96
N PHE A 118 0.56 -10.08 12.05
CA PHE A 118 0.99 -11.01 11.00
C PHE A 118 1.66 -12.27 11.59
N VAL A 119 1.61 -13.36 10.83
CA VAL A 119 2.23 -14.64 11.22
C VAL A 119 3.22 -15.05 10.14
N PHE A 120 4.46 -15.31 10.56
CA PHE A 120 5.52 -15.82 9.70
C PHE A 120 5.73 -17.31 9.97
N HIS A 121 5.55 -18.13 8.94
CA HIS A 121 5.74 -19.58 9.03
C HIS A 121 7.00 -19.97 8.28
N PHE A 122 7.92 -20.64 8.95
CA PHE A 122 9.10 -21.23 8.34
C PHE A 122 9.03 -22.73 8.55
N ALA A 123 8.71 -23.49 7.49
CA ALA A 123 8.49 -24.93 7.60
C ALA A 123 9.77 -25.64 8.09
N GLY A 124 10.88 -25.41 7.39
CA GLY A 124 12.24 -25.87 7.73
C GLY A 124 12.37 -27.33 8.22
N ASP A 125 13.54 -27.68 8.73
CA ASP A 125 13.72 -28.92 9.51
C ASP A 125 13.19 -28.68 10.93
N PRO A 126 12.30 -29.52 11.51
CA PRO A 126 11.83 -29.35 12.88
C PRO A 126 12.92 -29.21 13.95
N GLN A 127 14.15 -29.69 13.69
CA GLN A 127 15.29 -29.52 14.60
C GLN A 127 16.04 -28.19 14.40
N SER A 128 15.80 -27.48 13.31
CA SER A 128 16.40 -26.17 13.07
C SER A 128 15.76 -25.10 13.95
N PRO A 129 16.55 -24.22 14.59
CA PRO A 129 16.00 -23.12 15.39
C PRO A 129 15.32 -22.03 14.56
N LEU A 130 15.38 -22.11 13.22
CA LEU A 130 14.62 -21.22 12.33
C LEU A 130 13.19 -21.70 12.10
N SER A 131 12.90 -22.98 12.36
CA SER A 131 11.62 -23.60 12.03
C SER A 131 10.54 -23.26 13.03
N GLY A 132 9.31 -23.17 12.54
CA GLY A 132 8.12 -22.95 13.34
C GLY A 132 7.32 -21.73 12.91
N THR A 133 6.53 -21.24 13.86
CA THR A 133 5.58 -20.15 13.65
C THR A 133 5.96 -18.97 14.54
N TRP A 134 6.11 -17.80 13.92
CA TRP A 134 6.58 -16.58 14.55
C TRP A 134 5.49 -15.52 14.47
N HIS A 135 5.11 -14.96 15.62
CA HIS A 135 3.96 -14.06 15.71
C HIS A 135 4.37 -12.60 15.85
N GLY A 136 3.79 -11.78 14.98
CA GLY A 136 3.98 -10.34 14.94
C GLY A 136 5.43 -9.90 14.71
N ARG A 137 5.65 -8.61 14.87
CA ARG A 137 6.97 -7.98 14.63
C ARG A 137 8.07 -8.54 15.54
N ARG A 138 7.74 -8.81 16.80
CA ARG A 138 8.70 -9.35 17.77
C ARG A 138 9.13 -10.78 17.43
N GLY A 139 8.19 -11.66 17.07
CA GLY A 139 8.52 -13.02 16.66
C GLY A 139 9.39 -13.02 15.40
N PHE A 140 9.02 -12.21 14.41
CA PHE A 140 9.83 -12.11 13.18
C PHE A 140 11.22 -11.50 13.42
N GLN A 141 11.36 -10.53 14.33
CA GLN A 141 12.67 -10.02 14.74
C GLN A 141 13.54 -11.13 15.36
N GLN A 142 12.98 -11.97 16.23
CA GLN A 142 13.70 -13.10 16.81
C GLN A 142 14.17 -14.10 15.74
N TRP A 143 13.33 -14.35 14.74
CA TRP A 143 13.71 -15.17 13.60
C TRP A 143 14.87 -14.55 12.79
N LEU A 144 14.80 -13.25 12.51
CA LEU A 144 15.88 -12.52 11.83
C LEU A 144 17.18 -12.56 12.64
N ASP A 145 17.13 -12.32 13.95
CA ASP A 145 18.31 -12.40 14.82
C ASP A 145 18.92 -13.82 14.81
N THR A 146 18.07 -14.85 14.80
CA THR A 146 18.51 -16.25 14.69
C THR A 146 19.18 -16.51 13.35
N LEU A 147 18.57 -16.08 12.24
CA LEU A 147 19.11 -16.24 10.88
C LEU A 147 20.49 -15.59 10.75
N PHE A 148 20.60 -14.33 11.18
CA PHE A 148 21.84 -13.56 11.06
C PHE A 148 22.90 -13.94 12.11
N SER A 149 22.54 -14.69 13.16
CA SER A 149 23.53 -15.33 14.04
C SER A 149 24.24 -16.51 13.36
N MET A 150 23.60 -17.13 12.37
CA MET A 150 24.13 -18.29 11.63
C MET A 150 24.76 -17.89 10.30
N ALA A 151 24.28 -16.82 9.69
CA ALA A 151 24.74 -16.34 8.40
C ALA A 151 25.13 -14.86 8.50
N SER A 152 26.37 -14.54 8.11
CA SER A 152 26.79 -13.17 7.87
C SER A 152 26.96 -12.94 6.37
N ARG A 153 26.60 -11.75 5.90
CA ARG A 153 26.88 -11.33 4.53
C ARG A 153 28.28 -10.73 4.49
N SER A 154 29.22 -11.45 3.87
CA SER A 154 30.64 -11.09 3.81
C SER A 154 30.95 -9.98 2.79
N ASN A 155 30.03 -9.61 1.91
CA ASN A 155 30.15 -8.48 1.00
C ASN A 155 28.81 -7.74 0.87
N CYS A 156 28.83 -6.41 1.08
CA CYS A 156 27.74 -5.48 0.77
C CYS A 156 27.51 -5.34 -0.75
N GLU A 157 27.62 -6.41 -1.53
CA GLU A 157 27.06 -6.40 -2.87
C GLU A 157 25.55 -6.45 -2.72
N VAL A 158 24.91 -5.32 -3.05
CA VAL A 158 23.47 -5.16 -3.16
C VAL A 158 22.90 -6.37 -3.87
N LEU A 159 21.91 -7.05 -3.27
CA LEU A 159 21.22 -8.15 -3.94
C LEU A 159 20.81 -7.67 -5.33
N ARG A 160 21.28 -8.33 -6.39
CA ARG A 160 20.82 -8.05 -7.77
C ARG A 160 19.37 -8.48 -7.89
N THR A 161 18.48 -7.61 -7.42
CA THR A 161 17.04 -7.84 -7.43
C THR A 161 16.49 -7.37 -8.78
N THR A 162 16.13 -8.33 -9.63
CA THR A 162 15.28 -8.05 -10.78
C THR A 162 13.85 -8.02 -10.28
N TYR A 163 13.27 -6.83 -10.22
CA TYR A 163 11.85 -6.69 -9.97
C TYR A 163 11.11 -7.06 -11.25
N LEU A 164 10.33 -8.14 -11.19
CA LEU A 164 9.39 -8.46 -12.25
C LEU A 164 8.37 -7.33 -12.26
N GLU A 165 8.44 -6.42 -13.23
CA GLU A 165 7.32 -5.55 -13.51
C GLU A 165 6.13 -6.48 -13.73
N ALA A 166 5.05 -6.30 -12.97
CA ALA A 166 3.79 -6.92 -13.31
C ALA A 166 3.44 -6.36 -14.69
N ASP A 167 3.76 -7.13 -15.74
CA ASP A 167 3.52 -6.80 -17.14
C ASP A 167 2.12 -6.21 -17.27
N SER A 168 2.07 -4.88 -17.35
CA SER A 168 0.85 -4.12 -17.50
C SER A 168 0.63 -3.98 -19.00
N ARG A 169 -0.01 -4.99 -19.59
CA ARG A 169 -0.70 -4.86 -20.88
C ARG A 169 -2.16 -4.45 -20.67
#